data_AF-A0A968FV80-F1
#
_entry.id   AF-A0A968FV80-F1
#
_cell.length_a   1.000
_cell.length_b   1.000
_cell.length_c   1.000
_cell.angle_alpha   90.00
_cell.angle_beta   90.00
_cell.angle_gamma   90.00
#
_symmetry.space_group_name_H-M   'P 1'
#
loop_
_entity.id
_entity.type
_entity.pdbx_description
1 polymer ?
#
loop_
_entity_poly.entity_id
_entity_poly.type
_entity_poly.pdbx_seq_one_letter_code
_entity_poly.pdbx_strand_id
1 'polypeptide(L)'
;LGDRLLNAVRSLAFYLEKTVLPFHLSALYPFPRPLSLWTAWFWGSAAVVIGITGFCVWRWRRGERFWLVAWAAYLVMVAPVLGLLQVGRQAAADRYTYLPLLGLYFLAGGGVARFWDRTGRPGAVPLLQPVGAVLGAALLGGLVGLTVHQTAVWKNSETLWRNAVTLYPHRLPTAHLNLGKYYLRHGSLDAAEAEFQAALEIQPQRVEALNGLGQVAYRRGRWDAAESFYVSALRQGPDAIVHNNLGLVYAQLGRDRE
;
A
#
# COMPACT_ATOMS: atom_id res chain seq x y z
N LEU A 1 11.45 -17.86 5.96
CA LEU A 1 11.87 -17.59 4.55
C LEU A 1 10.74 -17.89 3.56
N GLY A 2 10.01 -19.00 3.70
CA GLY A 2 8.89 -19.38 2.82
C GLY A 2 7.84 -18.29 2.62
N ASP A 3 7.27 -17.74 3.69
CA ASP A 3 6.26 -16.66 3.60
C ASP A 3 6.75 -15.41 2.85
N ARG A 4 8.05 -15.10 2.96
CA ARG A 4 8.67 -13.97 2.24
C ARG A 4 8.76 -14.24 0.75
N LEU A 5 9.09 -15.47 0.35
CA LEU A 5 9.11 -15.88 -1.05
C LEU A 5 7.71 -15.90 -1.65
N LEU A 6 6.72 -16.39 -0.90
CA LEU A 6 5.31 -16.36 -1.31
C LEU A 6 4.81 -14.92 -1.51
N ASN A 7 5.15 -14.02 -0.56
CA ASN A 7 4.84 -12.61 -0.69
C ASN A 7 5.56 -11.99 -1.90
N ALA A 8 6.83 -12.33 -2.15
CA ALA A 8 7.58 -11.78 -3.28
C ALA A 8 6.94 -12.11 -4.64
N VAL A 9 6.49 -13.35 -4.83
CA VAL A 9 5.78 -13.75 -6.06
C VAL A 9 4.45 -13.01 -6.20
N ARG A 10 3.70 -12.86 -5.10
CA ARG A 10 2.47 -12.05 -5.11
C ARG A 10 2.77 -10.58 -5.41
N SER A 11 3.80 -10.02 -4.82
CA SER A 11 4.18 -8.61 -4.97
C SER A 11 4.55 -8.29 -6.41
N LEU A 12 5.23 -9.19 -7.12
CA LEU A 12 5.49 -9.02 -8.57
C LEU A 12 4.18 -8.86 -9.36
N ALA A 13 3.25 -9.79 -9.20
CA ALA A 13 1.97 -9.70 -9.89
C ALA A 13 1.11 -8.54 -9.38
N PHE A 14 1.18 -8.20 -8.10
CA PHE A 14 0.51 -7.05 -7.51
C PHE A 14 0.97 -5.74 -8.17
N TYR A 15 2.27 -5.53 -8.34
CA TYR A 15 2.77 -4.32 -8.98
C TYR A 15 2.39 -4.27 -10.47
N LEU A 16 2.44 -5.41 -11.18
CA LEU A 16 1.95 -5.49 -12.56
C LEU A 16 0.46 -5.15 -12.65
N GLU A 17 -0.36 -5.74 -11.78
CA GLU A 17 -1.79 -5.50 -11.66
C GLU A 17 -2.07 -4.02 -11.42
N LYS A 18 -1.43 -3.39 -10.42
CA LYS A 18 -1.62 -1.97 -10.11
C LYS A 18 -1.10 -1.02 -11.19
N THR A 19 -0.17 -1.47 -12.03
CA THR A 19 0.31 -0.68 -13.18
C THR A 19 -0.72 -0.64 -14.29
N VAL A 20 -1.39 -1.75 -14.58
CA VAL A 20 -2.37 -1.85 -15.67
C VAL A 20 -3.76 -1.42 -15.20
N LEU A 21 -4.11 -1.73 -13.95
CA LEU A 21 -5.40 -1.51 -13.33
C LEU A 21 -5.19 -0.73 -12.01
N PRO A 22 -4.96 0.59 -12.06
CA PRO A 22 -4.67 1.41 -10.88
C PRO A 22 -5.93 1.74 -10.06
N PHE A 23 -6.71 0.71 -9.71
CA PHE A 23 -7.91 0.81 -8.88
C PHE A 23 -7.62 0.38 -7.44
N HIS A 24 -8.46 0.85 -6.50
CA HIS A 24 -8.36 0.52 -5.08
C HIS A 24 -6.96 0.76 -4.50
N LEU A 25 -6.38 1.92 -4.84
CA LEU A 25 -5.06 2.31 -4.36
C LEU A 25 -5.15 2.75 -2.89
N SER A 26 -4.24 2.26 -2.06
CA SER A 26 -4.19 2.54 -0.63
C SER A 26 -2.80 3.00 -0.22
N ALA A 27 -2.74 3.85 0.81
CA ALA A 27 -1.47 4.25 1.43
C ALA A 27 -0.70 3.06 2.03
N LEU A 28 -1.44 2.02 2.46
CA LEU A 28 -0.92 0.80 3.05
C LEU A 28 -1.70 -0.41 2.54
N TYR A 29 -0.98 -1.46 2.17
CA TYR A 29 -1.57 -2.74 1.80
C TYR A 29 -1.31 -3.79 2.89
N PRO A 30 -2.36 -4.49 3.38
CA PRO A 30 -2.19 -5.55 4.36
C PRO A 30 -1.49 -6.74 3.72
N PHE A 31 -0.72 -7.49 4.53
CA PHE A 31 -0.14 -8.76 4.08
C PHE A 31 -1.22 -9.72 3.58
N PRO A 32 -1.06 -10.35 2.41
CA PRO A 32 -2.01 -11.35 1.92
C PRO A 32 -2.11 -12.47 2.96
N ARG A 33 -3.33 -12.90 3.28
CA ARG A 33 -3.57 -14.07 4.14
C ARG A 33 -4.72 -14.86 3.53
N PRO A 34 -4.63 -16.20 3.44
CA PRO A 34 -3.49 -17.04 3.84
C PRO A 34 -2.33 -17.00 2.82
N LEU A 35 -1.07 -16.98 3.27
CA LEU A 35 0.10 -17.19 2.41
C LEU A 35 0.28 -18.70 2.22
N SER A 36 -0.17 -19.25 1.10
CA SER A 36 -0.08 -20.68 0.82
C SER A 36 0.15 -20.91 -0.67
N LEU A 37 0.90 -21.97 -0.99
CA LEU A 37 1.08 -22.44 -2.36
C LEU A 37 -0.21 -22.97 -2.99
N TRP A 38 -1.21 -23.27 -2.17
CA TRP A 38 -2.49 -23.83 -2.62
C TRP A 38 -3.52 -22.77 -3.00
N THR A 39 -3.18 -21.49 -2.89
CA THR A 39 -4.10 -20.42 -3.28
C THR A 39 -4.06 -20.20 -4.79
N ALA A 40 -5.24 -20.05 -5.41
CA ALA A 40 -5.37 -19.81 -6.85
C ALA A 40 -4.64 -18.54 -7.29
N TRP A 41 -4.62 -17.50 -6.45
CA TRP A 41 -3.94 -16.24 -6.77
C TRP A 41 -2.41 -16.40 -6.85
N PHE A 42 -1.81 -17.34 -6.12
CA PHE A 42 -0.37 -17.59 -6.19
C PHE A 42 0.02 -18.12 -7.57
N TRP A 43 -0.69 -19.15 -8.04
CA TRP A 43 -0.47 -19.72 -9.37
C TRP A 43 -0.81 -18.74 -10.50
N GLY A 44 -1.86 -17.93 -10.33
CA GLY A 44 -2.15 -16.84 -11.27
C GLY A 44 -1.00 -15.85 -11.37
N SER A 45 -0.41 -15.47 -10.23
CA SER A 45 0.72 -14.53 -10.17
C SER A 45 1.98 -15.12 -10.82
N ALA A 46 2.29 -16.39 -10.51
CA ALA A 46 3.42 -17.11 -11.09
C ALA A 46 3.25 -17.28 -12.61
N ALA A 47 2.05 -17.64 -13.08
CA ALA A 47 1.76 -17.81 -14.51
C ALA A 47 1.98 -16.52 -15.31
N VAL A 48 1.57 -15.36 -14.77
CA VAL A 48 1.81 -14.05 -15.40
C VAL A 48 3.31 -13.78 -15.55
N VAL A 49 4.09 -13.96 -14.47
CA VAL A 49 5.54 -13.74 -14.48
C VAL A 49 6.25 -14.69 -15.45
N ILE A 50 5.88 -15.98 -15.45
CA ILE A 50 6.41 -16.99 -16.37
C ILE A 50 6.04 -16.65 -17.81
N GLY A 51 4.80 -16.22 -18.07
CA GLY A 51 4.34 -15.84 -19.40
C GLY A 51 5.11 -14.66 -19.98
N ILE A 52 5.29 -13.58 -19.21
CA ILE A 52 6.07 -12.40 -19.63
C ILE A 52 7.53 -12.80 -19.89
N THR A 53 8.12 -13.58 -18.97
CA THR A 53 9.50 -14.05 -19.10
C THR A 53 9.67 -14.92 -20.35
N GLY A 54 8.77 -15.87 -20.57
CA GLY A 54 8.75 -16.76 -21.73
C GLY A 54 8.61 -15.99 -23.04
N PHE A 55 7.72 -14.99 -23.10
CA PHE A 55 7.60 -14.09 -24.24
C PHE A 55 8.92 -13.33 -24.49
N CYS A 56 9.53 -12.74 -23.47
CA CYS A 56 10.79 -12.00 -23.61
C CYS A 56 11.94 -12.90 -24.11
N VAL A 57 12.04 -14.12 -23.59
CA VAL A 57 13.04 -15.13 -24.04
C VAL A 57 12.76 -15.59 -25.47
N TRP A 58 11.49 -15.80 -25.84
CA TRP A 58 11.11 -16.14 -27.21
C TRP A 58 11.49 -15.02 -28.19
N ARG A 59 11.26 -13.76 -27.83
CA ARG A 59 11.67 -12.60 -28.64
C ARG A 59 13.19 -12.47 -28.74
N TRP A 60 13.91 -12.76 -27.65
CA TRP A 60 15.37 -12.82 -27.66
C TRP A 60 15.89 -13.82 -28.69
N ARG A 61 15.31 -15.02 -28.74
CA ARG A 61 15.66 -16.06 -29.74
C ARG A 61 15.39 -15.63 -31.19
N ARG A 62 14.53 -14.62 -31.39
CA ARG A 62 14.24 -14.00 -32.70
C ARG A 62 15.13 -12.77 -32.98
N GLY A 63 16.16 -12.52 -32.18
CA GLY A 63 17.11 -11.41 -32.33
C GLY A 63 16.73 -10.13 -31.58
N GLU A 64 15.56 -10.06 -30.95
CA GLU A 64 15.08 -8.85 -30.28
C GLU A 64 15.44 -8.83 -28.80
N ARG A 65 16.66 -8.39 -28.52
CA ARG A 65 17.24 -8.38 -27.16
C ARG A 65 16.54 -7.42 -26.19
N PHE A 66 15.96 -6.35 -26.72
CA PHE A 66 15.32 -5.26 -25.96
C PHE A 66 14.32 -5.75 -24.91
N TRP A 67 13.43 -6.69 -25.27
CA TRP A 67 12.35 -7.15 -24.39
C TRP A 67 12.89 -7.77 -23.10
N LEU A 68 13.90 -8.63 -23.23
CA LEU A 68 14.49 -9.29 -22.07
C LEU A 68 15.28 -8.31 -21.20
N VAL A 69 15.96 -7.32 -21.79
CA VAL A 69 16.69 -6.30 -21.04
C VAL A 69 15.74 -5.43 -20.24
N ALA A 70 14.64 -4.94 -20.84
CA ALA A 70 13.65 -4.13 -20.15
C ALA A 70 12.95 -4.91 -19.02
N TRP A 71 12.63 -6.19 -19.27
CA TRP A 71 12.05 -7.07 -18.25
C TRP A 71 13.02 -7.37 -17.11
N ALA A 72 14.28 -7.70 -17.41
CA ALA A 72 15.31 -7.93 -16.40
C ALA A 72 15.57 -6.68 -15.56
N ALA A 73 15.61 -5.50 -16.18
CA ALA A 73 15.74 -4.23 -15.47
C ALA A 73 14.59 -4.02 -14.46
N TYR A 74 13.35 -4.29 -14.85
CA TYR A 74 12.20 -4.26 -13.93
C TYR A 74 12.39 -5.20 -12.74
N LEU A 75 12.74 -6.47 -13.00
CA LEU A 75 12.91 -7.49 -11.94
C LEU A 75 14.02 -7.11 -10.96
N VAL A 76 15.15 -6.60 -11.46
CA VAL A 76 16.27 -6.15 -10.63
C VAL A 76 15.86 -4.96 -9.76
N MET A 77 15.17 -3.97 -10.34
CA MET A 77 14.78 -2.76 -9.62
C MET A 77 13.67 -3.01 -8.60
N VAL A 78 12.74 -3.93 -8.87
CA VAL A 78 11.63 -4.25 -7.95
C VAL A 78 12.07 -5.18 -6.83
N ALA A 79 13.15 -5.96 -6.99
CA ALA A 79 13.60 -6.97 -6.03
C ALA A 79 13.72 -6.48 -4.57
N PRO A 80 14.26 -5.29 -4.27
CA PRO A 80 14.37 -4.80 -2.89
C PRO A 80 13.00 -4.58 -2.22
N VAL A 81 11.95 -4.34 -3.00
CA VAL A 81 10.62 -3.92 -2.52
C VAL A 81 9.56 -5.04 -2.63
N LEU A 82 9.99 -6.26 -2.98
CA LEU A 82 9.15 -7.46 -2.99
C LEU A 82 8.86 -8.00 -1.57
N GLY A 83 9.50 -7.44 -0.54
CA GLY A 83 9.43 -7.94 0.83
C GLY A 83 10.43 -9.04 1.15
N LEU A 84 11.41 -9.28 0.27
CA LEU A 84 12.58 -10.12 0.56
C LEU A 84 13.47 -9.46 1.62
N LEU A 85 13.72 -8.16 1.45
CA LEU A 85 14.29 -7.27 2.46
C LEU A 85 13.13 -6.47 3.07
N GLN A 86 12.77 -6.78 4.31
CA GLN A 86 11.58 -6.22 4.92
C GLN A 86 11.86 -4.79 5.44
N VAL A 87 11.44 -3.78 4.67
CA VAL A 87 11.44 -2.37 5.09
C VAL A 87 10.06 -2.02 5.65
N GLY A 88 9.86 -2.25 6.95
CA GLY A 88 8.62 -1.92 7.67
C GLY A 88 7.60 -3.05 7.79
N ARG A 89 6.35 -2.70 8.13
CA ARG A 89 5.23 -3.64 8.40
C ARG A 89 4.26 -3.80 7.23
N GLN A 90 4.49 -3.13 6.11
CA GLN A 90 3.67 -3.24 4.89
C GLN A 90 4.14 -4.38 3.97
N ALA A 91 3.19 -4.95 3.22
CA ALA A 91 3.49 -6.01 2.25
C ALA A 91 4.00 -5.48 0.91
N ALA A 92 3.46 -4.32 0.50
CA ALA A 92 3.80 -3.57 -0.69
C ALA A 92 3.46 -2.09 -0.46
N ALA A 93 4.04 -1.20 -1.26
CA ALA A 93 3.64 0.20 -1.31
C ALA A 93 3.90 0.79 -2.69
N ASP A 94 2.93 1.53 -3.22
CA ASP A 94 2.97 2.07 -4.58
C ASP A 94 4.15 3.02 -4.78
N ARG A 95 4.53 3.77 -3.74
CA ARG A 95 5.64 4.73 -3.79
C ARG A 95 7.02 4.14 -4.09
N TYR A 96 7.17 2.82 -4.03
CA TYR A 96 8.45 2.16 -4.32
C TYR A 96 8.61 1.77 -5.80
N THR A 97 7.58 1.97 -6.62
CA THR A 97 7.55 1.43 -7.98
C THR A 97 7.99 2.42 -9.06
N TYR A 98 8.14 3.72 -8.76
CA TYR A 98 8.47 4.74 -9.77
C TYR A 98 9.62 4.34 -10.70
N LEU A 99 10.77 3.92 -10.13
CA LEU A 99 11.93 3.46 -10.91
C LEU A 99 11.71 2.08 -11.53
N PRO A 100 11.26 1.04 -10.79
CA PRO A 100 10.93 -0.25 -11.39
C PRO A 100 10.05 -0.16 -12.64
N LEU A 101 8.99 0.65 -12.61
CA LEU A 101 8.00 0.73 -13.69
C LEU A 101 8.58 1.21 -15.03
N LEU A 102 9.75 1.86 -15.05
CA LEU A 102 10.43 2.24 -16.28
C LEU A 102 10.60 1.04 -17.24
N GLY A 103 10.98 -0.12 -16.71
CA GLY A 103 11.12 -1.33 -17.51
C GLY A 103 9.80 -1.74 -18.19
N LEU A 104 8.68 -1.64 -17.46
CA LEU A 104 7.35 -1.94 -18.00
C LEU A 104 6.90 -0.91 -19.04
N TYR A 105 7.18 0.38 -18.80
CA TYR A 105 6.86 1.43 -19.76
C TYR A 105 7.66 1.30 -21.05
N PHE A 106 8.93 0.86 -20.98
CA PHE A 106 9.70 0.52 -22.16
C PHE A 106 9.10 -0.66 -22.94
N LEU A 107 8.63 -1.71 -22.25
CA LEU A 107 7.94 -2.82 -22.91
C LEU A 107 6.67 -2.34 -23.60
N ALA A 108 5.84 -1.55 -22.92
CA ALA A 108 4.60 -1.00 -23.47
C ALA A 108 4.87 -0.08 -24.67
N GLY A 109 5.77 0.89 -24.52
CA GLY A 109 6.15 1.82 -25.58
C GLY A 109 6.76 1.12 -26.79
N GLY A 110 7.62 0.11 -26.59
CA GLY A 110 8.16 -0.71 -27.67
C GLY A 110 7.10 -1.55 -28.39
N GLY A 111 6.03 -1.93 -27.69
CA GLY A 111 4.85 -2.57 -28.26
C GLY A 111 4.05 -1.62 -29.15
N VAL A 112 3.75 -0.42 -28.62
CA VAL A 112 3.04 0.65 -29.35
C VAL A 112 3.82 1.08 -30.58
N ALA A 113 5.13 1.31 -30.47
CA ALA A 113 5.98 1.71 -31.61
C ALA A 113 5.96 0.65 -32.72
N ARG A 114 6.11 -0.64 -32.36
CA ARG A 114 6.03 -1.72 -33.36
C ARG A 114 4.65 -1.90 -33.96
N PHE A 115 3.58 -1.68 -33.18
CA PHE A 115 2.23 -1.67 -33.73
C PHE A 115 2.13 -0.57 -34.78
N TRP A 116 2.56 0.65 -34.43
CA TRP A 116 2.52 1.81 -35.31
C TRP A 116 3.31 1.60 -36.60
N ASP A 117 4.55 1.10 -36.50
CA ASP A 117 5.42 0.79 -37.63
C ASP A 117 4.81 -0.27 -38.57
N ARG A 118 4.14 -1.29 -38.01
CA ARG A 118 3.52 -2.35 -38.82
C ARG A 118 2.26 -1.88 -39.53
N THR A 119 1.43 -1.11 -38.83
CA THR A 119 0.16 -0.60 -39.39
C THR A 119 0.35 0.59 -40.32
N GLY A 120 1.52 1.23 -40.32
CA GLY A 120 1.87 2.32 -41.23
C GLY A 120 2.51 1.87 -42.55
N ARG A 121 2.76 0.56 -42.74
CA ARG A 121 3.35 0.04 -43.99
C ARG A 121 2.35 0.06 -45.15
N PRO A 122 2.81 0.24 -46.39
CA PRO A 122 1.97 0.08 -47.58
C PRO A 122 1.28 -1.30 -47.55
N GLY A 123 -0.05 -1.33 -47.67
CA GLY A 123 -0.87 -2.55 -47.63
C GLY A 123 -1.45 -2.91 -46.25
N ALA A 124 -1.20 -2.13 -45.20
CA ALA A 124 -1.86 -2.29 -43.91
C ALA A 124 -3.29 -1.71 -43.91
N VAL A 125 -4.12 -2.14 -42.95
CA VAL A 125 -5.51 -1.67 -42.81
C VAL A 125 -5.52 -0.21 -42.31
N PRO A 126 -6.00 0.77 -43.10
CA PRO A 126 -5.83 2.20 -42.83
C PRO A 126 -6.59 2.69 -41.58
N LEU A 127 -7.59 1.94 -41.11
CA LEU A 127 -8.38 2.28 -39.92
C LEU A 127 -7.65 1.96 -38.59
N LEU A 128 -6.59 1.16 -38.60
CA LEU A 128 -5.95 0.69 -37.36
C LEU A 128 -5.21 1.81 -36.60
N GLN A 129 -4.52 2.70 -37.30
CA GLN A 129 -3.81 3.83 -36.67
C GLN A 129 -4.75 4.86 -36.03
N PRO A 130 -5.80 5.37 -36.69
CA PRO A 130 -6.73 6.31 -36.05
C PRO A 130 -7.50 5.65 -34.90
N VAL A 131 -7.94 4.40 -35.03
CA VAL A 131 -8.57 3.66 -33.92
C VAL A 131 -7.60 3.50 -32.76
N GLY A 132 -6.35 3.09 -33.03
CA GLY A 132 -5.31 2.97 -32.01
C GLY A 132 -5.00 4.30 -31.32
N ALA A 133 -4.97 5.42 -32.06
CA ALA A 133 -4.77 6.75 -31.51
C ALA A 133 -5.94 7.19 -30.61
N VAL A 134 -7.19 6.93 -31.04
CA VAL A 134 -8.38 7.22 -30.22
C VAL A 134 -8.39 6.39 -28.94
N LEU A 135 -8.09 5.09 -29.03
CA LEU A 135 -7.98 4.22 -27.86
C LEU A 135 -6.85 4.66 -26.91
N GLY A 136 -5.71 5.07 -27.47
CA GLY A 136 -4.58 5.61 -26.71
C GLY A 136 -4.94 6.91 -25.99
N ALA A 137 -5.60 7.83 -26.68
CA ALA A 137 -6.08 9.09 -26.10
C ALA A 137 -7.13 8.85 -25.01
N ALA A 138 -8.08 7.94 -25.23
CA ALA A 138 -9.08 7.55 -24.24
C ALA A 138 -8.43 6.93 -22.99
N LEU A 139 -7.44 6.05 -23.17
CA LEU A 139 -6.66 5.48 -22.07
C LEU A 139 -5.93 6.57 -21.28
N LEU A 140 -5.24 7.50 -21.96
CA LEU A 140 -4.56 8.61 -21.31
C LEU A 140 -5.54 9.51 -20.54
N GLY A 141 -6.68 9.85 -21.13
CA GLY A 141 -7.74 10.61 -20.45
C GLY A 141 -8.26 9.90 -19.19
N GLY A 142 -8.48 8.58 -19.28
CA GLY A 142 -8.85 7.75 -18.13
C GLY A 142 -7.79 7.77 -17.03
N LEU A 143 -6.51 7.60 -17.38
CA LEU A 143 -5.40 7.64 -16.42
C LEU A 143 -5.24 9.02 -15.77
N VAL A 144 -5.47 10.11 -16.50
CA VAL A 144 -5.50 11.48 -15.95
C VAL A 144 -6.63 11.60 -14.93
N GLY A 145 -7.84 11.14 -15.26
CA GLY A 145 -8.98 11.14 -14.35
C GLY A 145 -8.71 10.35 -13.06
N LEU A 146 -8.15 9.14 -13.19
CA LEU A 146 -7.75 8.31 -12.04
C LEU A 146 -6.66 8.99 -11.21
N THR A 147 -5.70 9.66 -11.85
CA THR A 147 -4.64 10.40 -11.15
C THR A 147 -5.21 11.57 -10.35
N VAL A 148 -6.13 12.35 -10.92
CA VAL A 148 -6.79 13.46 -10.22
C VAL A 148 -7.61 12.95 -9.02
N HIS A 149 -8.35 11.86 -9.20
CA HIS A 149 -9.07 11.24 -8.10
C HIS A 149 -8.12 10.75 -7.00
N GLN A 150 -7.01 10.11 -7.39
CA GLN A 150 -6.04 9.58 -6.45
C GLN A 150 -5.32 10.68 -5.67
N THR A 151 -4.93 11.80 -6.31
CA THR A 151 -4.27 12.90 -5.59
C THR A 151 -5.17 13.56 -4.56
N ALA A 152 -6.49 13.56 -4.76
CA ALA A 152 -7.46 14.04 -3.76
C ALA A 152 -7.44 13.20 -2.47
N VAL A 153 -7.15 11.90 -2.55
CA VAL A 153 -6.97 11.03 -1.36
C VAL A 153 -5.77 11.48 -0.53
N TRP A 154 -4.69 11.90 -1.19
CA TRP A 154 -3.45 12.35 -0.53
C TRP A 154 -3.49 13.80 -0.01
N LYS A 155 -4.64 14.48 -0.14
CA LYS A 155 -4.80 15.88 0.26
C LYS A 155 -4.43 16.14 1.73
N ASN A 156 -4.88 15.29 2.66
CA ASN A 156 -4.55 15.41 4.08
C ASN A 156 -4.60 14.05 4.79
N SER A 157 -4.24 14.04 6.08
CA SER A 157 -4.24 12.81 6.89
C SER A 157 -5.62 12.16 7.00
N GLU A 158 -6.69 12.94 7.11
CA GLU A 158 -8.04 12.40 7.24
C GLU A 158 -8.45 11.63 5.99
N THR A 159 -8.36 12.26 4.82
CA THR A 159 -8.75 11.64 3.54
C THR A 159 -7.91 10.40 3.24
N LEU A 160 -6.61 10.47 3.55
CA LEU A 160 -5.67 9.38 3.34
C LEU A 160 -6.00 8.15 4.18
N TRP A 161 -6.17 8.34 5.49
CA TRP A 161 -6.42 7.24 6.42
C TRP A 161 -7.85 6.74 6.36
N ARG A 162 -8.82 7.62 6.10
CA ARG A 162 -10.21 7.24 5.84
C ARG A 162 -10.30 6.32 4.63
N ASN A 163 -9.63 6.64 3.51
CA ASN A 163 -9.59 5.75 2.34
C ASN A 163 -8.98 4.37 2.68
N ALA A 164 -7.90 4.34 3.46
CA ALA A 164 -7.28 3.08 3.88
C ALA A 164 -8.21 2.23 4.78
N VAL A 165 -8.95 2.86 5.69
CA VAL A 165 -9.96 2.20 6.53
C VAL A 165 -11.14 1.71 5.67
N THR A 166 -11.64 2.50 4.73
CA THR A 166 -12.71 2.08 3.81
C THR A 166 -12.32 0.84 3.00
N LEU A 167 -11.07 0.78 2.51
CA LEU A 167 -10.58 -0.35 1.72
C LEU A 167 -10.29 -1.59 2.57
N TYR A 168 -9.84 -1.40 3.82
CA TYR A 168 -9.36 -2.49 4.68
C TYR A 168 -9.76 -2.32 6.17
N PRO A 169 -11.07 -2.33 6.48
CA PRO A 169 -11.59 -1.91 7.79
C PRO A 169 -11.14 -2.81 8.94
N HIS A 170 -10.84 -4.09 8.70
CA HIS A 170 -10.47 -5.03 9.76
C HIS A 170 -9.06 -5.60 9.59
N ARG A 171 -8.20 -4.92 8.83
CA ARG A 171 -6.85 -5.43 8.49
C ARG A 171 -5.72 -4.45 8.73
N LEU A 172 -6.02 -3.17 8.91
CA LEU A 172 -5.01 -2.11 9.05
C LEU A 172 -5.15 -1.37 10.38
N PRO A 173 -4.63 -1.91 11.50
CA PRO A 173 -4.68 -1.20 12.78
C PRO A 173 -3.94 0.15 12.70
N THR A 174 -2.89 0.24 11.88
CA THR A 174 -2.15 1.49 11.63
C THR A 174 -3.00 2.58 10.98
N ALA A 175 -3.97 2.23 10.14
CA ALA A 175 -4.84 3.22 9.51
C ALA A 175 -5.78 3.86 10.54
N HIS A 176 -6.45 3.02 11.35
CA HIS A 176 -7.25 3.44 12.50
C HIS A 176 -6.45 4.27 13.51
N LEU A 177 -5.23 3.86 13.86
CA LEU A 177 -4.35 4.64 14.74
C LEU A 177 -4.11 6.06 14.23
N ASN A 178 -3.82 6.21 12.95
CA ASN A 178 -3.51 7.53 12.39
C ASN A 178 -4.76 8.38 12.18
N LEU A 179 -5.91 7.77 11.89
CA LEU A 179 -7.20 8.46 11.82
C LEU A 179 -7.66 8.91 13.22
N GLY A 180 -7.52 8.06 14.24
CA GLY A 180 -7.76 8.41 15.63
C GLY A 180 -6.86 9.56 16.12
N LYS A 181 -5.56 9.53 15.77
CA LYS A 181 -4.64 10.66 16.04
C LYS A 181 -5.07 11.95 15.33
N TYR A 182 -5.60 11.86 14.11
CA TYR A 182 -6.14 13.01 13.41
C TYR A 182 -7.33 13.60 14.18
N TYR A 183 -8.32 12.79 14.55
CA TYR A 183 -9.50 13.24 15.30
C TYR A 183 -9.15 13.79 16.68
N LEU A 184 -8.22 13.15 17.39
CA LEU A 184 -7.73 13.62 18.69
C LEU A 184 -7.12 15.02 18.61
N ARG A 185 -6.29 15.28 17.58
CA ARG A 185 -5.70 16.62 17.36
C ARG A 185 -6.74 17.69 17.05
N HIS A 186 -7.85 17.33 16.42
CA HIS A 186 -8.94 18.24 16.07
C HIS A 186 -10.06 18.29 17.12
N GLY A 187 -9.86 17.69 18.30
CA GLY A 187 -10.81 17.74 19.40
C GLY A 187 -12.05 16.85 19.23
N SER A 188 -12.12 16.04 18.17
CA SER A 188 -13.20 15.09 17.94
C SER A 188 -12.98 13.82 18.77
N LEU A 189 -13.19 13.93 20.09
CA LEU A 189 -12.82 12.88 21.05
C LEU A 189 -13.58 11.57 20.84
N ASP A 190 -14.87 11.63 20.48
CA ASP A 190 -15.70 10.43 20.22
C ASP A 190 -15.21 9.66 19.00
N ALA A 191 -14.94 10.36 17.90
CA ALA A 191 -14.38 9.76 16.69
C ALA A 191 -12.98 9.19 16.96
N ALA A 192 -12.15 9.89 17.75
CA ALA A 192 -10.83 9.38 18.13
C ALA A 192 -10.91 8.08 18.95
N GLU A 193 -11.83 8.02 19.92
CA GLU A 193 -12.07 6.83 20.75
C GLU A 193 -12.48 5.62 19.90
N ALA A 194 -13.45 5.81 18.99
CA ALA A 194 -13.93 4.76 18.10
C ALA A 194 -12.80 4.19 17.22
N GLU A 195 -11.97 5.07 16.64
CA GLU A 195 -10.84 4.65 15.81
C GLU A 195 -9.76 3.91 16.61
N PHE A 196 -9.43 4.37 17.82
CA PHE A 196 -8.47 3.64 18.67
C PHE A 196 -9.01 2.30 19.16
N GLN A 197 -10.32 2.19 19.43
CA GLN A 197 -10.98 0.91 19.74
C GLN A 197 -10.92 -0.05 18.55
N ALA A 198 -11.27 0.41 17.33
CA ALA A 198 -11.15 -0.39 16.11
C ALA A 198 -9.71 -0.88 15.87
N ALA A 199 -8.70 -0.06 16.17
CA ALA A 199 -7.30 -0.50 16.11
C ALA A 199 -6.99 -1.66 17.09
N LEU A 200 -7.58 -1.65 18.29
CA LEU A 200 -7.43 -2.70 19.30
C LEU A 200 -8.23 -3.97 18.98
N GLU A 201 -9.36 -3.86 18.29
CA GLU A 201 -10.09 -5.02 17.78
C GLU A 201 -9.25 -5.82 16.78
N ILE A 202 -8.49 -5.12 15.91
CA ILE A 202 -7.63 -5.76 14.93
C ILE A 202 -6.33 -6.27 15.55
N GLN A 203 -5.72 -5.48 16.43
CA GLN A 203 -4.51 -5.86 17.15
C GLN A 203 -4.67 -5.59 18.64
N PRO A 204 -5.08 -6.61 19.42
CA PRO A 204 -5.18 -6.49 20.86
C PRO A 204 -3.86 -6.00 21.46
N GLN A 205 -3.95 -5.18 22.50
CA GLN A 205 -2.80 -4.68 23.26
C GLN A 205 -1.82 -3.80 22.46
N ARG A 206 -2.28 -3.17 21.37
CA ARG A 206 -1.46 -2.20 20.62
C ARG A 206 -1.15 -0.96 21.48
N VAL A 207 0.12 -0.80 21.86
CA VAL A 207 0.61 0.31 22.72
C VAL A 207 0.15 1.67 22.21
N GLU A 208 0.28 1.95 20.91
CA GLU A 208 -0.10 3.26 20.37
C GLU A 208 -1.61 3.53 20.46
N ALA A 209 -2.46 2.50 20.43
CA ALA A 209 -3.91 2.64 20.55
C ALA A 209 -4.33 2.84 22.00
N LEU A 210 -3.75 2.06 22.92
CA LEU A 210 -3.95 2.24 24.36
C LEU A 210 -3.52 3.64 24.81
N ASN A 211 -2.36 4.13 24.35
CA ASN A 211 -1.92 5.50 24.58
C ASN A 211 -2.90 6.54 23.98
N GLY A 212 -3.48 6.25 22.82
CA GLY A 212 -4.51 7.09 22.20
C GLY A 212 -5.77 7.18 23.06
N LEU A 213 -6.28 6.05 23.54
CA LEU A 213 -7.43 5.99 24.46
C LEU A 213 -7.15 6.68 25.79
N GLY A 214 -5.95 6.52 26.34
CA GLY A 214 -5.53 7.25 27.53
C GLY A 214 -5.56 8.76 27.33
N GLN A 215 -5.08 9.25 26.18
CA GLN A 215 -5.14 10.69 25.85
C GLN A 215 -6.59 11.18 25.68
N VAL A 216 -7.47 10.38 25.07
CA VAL A 216 -8.90 10.70 24.97
C VAL A 216 -9.51 10.79 26.37
N ALA A 217 -9.26 9.81 27.23
CA ALA A 217 -9.77 9.78 28.60
C ALA A 217 -9.27 10.98 29.42
N TYR A 218 -7.97 11.29 29.33
CA TYR A 218 -7.37 12.46 29.98
C TYR A 218 -8.05 13.76 29.57
N ARG A 219 -8.26 13.98 28.26
CA ARG A 219 -8.95 15.18 27.74
C ARG A 219 -10.41 15.29 28.16
N ARG A 220 -11.06 14.16 28.49
CA ARG A 220 -12.41 14.14 29.05
C ARG A 220 -12.44 14.28 30.58
N GLY A 221 -11.29 14.48 31.24
CA GLY A 221 -11.20 14.53 32.70
C GLY A 221 -11.37 13.17 33.39
N ARG A 222 -11.38 12.06 32.65
CA ARG A 222 -11.51 10.70 33.19
C ARG A 222 -10.12 10.16 33.55
N TRP A 223 -9.48 10.75 34.55
CA TRP A 223 -8.07 10.50 34.86
C TRP A 223 -7.78 9.06 35.32
N ASP A 224 -8.65 8.45 36.13
CA ASP A 224 -8.50 7.04 36.52
C ASP A 224 -8.55 6.09 35.31
N ALA A 225 -9.41 6.39 34.34
CA ALA A 225 -9.47 5.62 33.10
C ALA A 225 -8.22 5.85 32.24
N ALA A 226 -7.70 7.07 32.20
CA ALA A 226 -6.45 7.40 31.50
C ALA A 226 -5.26 6.63 32.10
N GLU A 227 -5.14 6.61 33.44
CA GLU A 227 -4.15 5.80 34.17
C GLU A 227 -4.25 4.33 33.74
N SER A 228 -5.45 3.73 33.79
CA SER A 228 -5.66 2.33 33.42
C SER A 228 -5.19 2.00 31.99
N PHE A 229 -5.47 2.88 31.02
CA PHE A 229 -5.00 2.71 29.65
C PHE A 229 -3.49 2.84 29.51
N TYR A 230 -2.86 3.82 30.18
CA TYR A 230 -1.41 4.00 30.14
C TYR A 230 -0.66 2.87 30.84
N VAL A 231 -1.12 2.42 32.00
CA VAL A 231 -0.58 1.23 32.68
C VAL A 231 -0.71 0.00 31.80
N SER A 232 -1.86 -0.19 31.15
CA SER A 232 -2.07 -1.29 30.21
C SER A 232 -1.13 -1.23 29.01
N ALA A 233 -0.82 -0.02 28.52
CA ALA A 233 0.17 0.19 27.46
C ALA A 233 1.59 -0.16 27.92
N LEU A 234 1.99 0.28 29.12
CA LEU A 234 3.32 0.01 29.71
C LEU A 234 3.54 -1.46 30.06
N ARG A 235 2.48 -2.23 30.31
CA ARG A 235 2.58 -3.70 30.46
C ARG A 235 3.10 -4.41 29.21
N GLN A 236 2.99 -3.78 28.03
CA GLN A 236 3.52 -4.34 26.78
C GLN A 236 5.00 -4.05 26.58
N GLY A 237 5.54 -3.10 27.34
CA GLY A 237 6.93 -2.67 27.28
C GLY A 237 7.06 -1.19 27.67
N PRO A 238 8.27 -0.79 28.10
CA PRO A 238 8.54 0.60 28.45
C PRO A 238 8.38 1.50 27.21
N ASP A 239 7.68 2.61 27.37
CA ASP A 239 7.51 3.63 26.34
C ASP A 239 7.59 5.02 26.99
N ALA A 240 8.58 5.80 26.59
CA ALA A 240 8.85 7.12 27.17
C ALA A 240 7.69 8.11 27.00
N ILE A 241 6.97 8.03 25.87
CA ILE A 241 5.81 8.89 25.61
C ILE A 241 4.67 8.52 26.56
N VAL A 242 4.44 7.22 26.75
CA VAL A 242 3.40 6.74 27.67
C VAL A 242 3.74 7.09 29.12
N HIS A 243 5.00 6.95 29.55
CA HIS A 243 5.44 7.37 30.89
C HIS A 243 5.22 8.86 31.13
N ASN A 244 5.57 9.72 30.15
CA ASN A 244 5.32 11.16 30.25
C ASN A 244 3.82 11.45 30.39
N ASN A 245 2.98 10.79 29.60
CA ASN A 245 1.53 10.97 29.68
C ASN A 245 0.94 10.47 31.00
N LEU A 246 1.48 9.38 31.55
CA LEU A 246 1.08 8.87 32.86
C LEU A 246 1.48 9.84 33.99
N GLY A 247 2.67 10.45 33.93
CA GLY A 247 3.06 11.49 34.87
C GLY A 247 2.11 12.70 34.87
N LEU A 248 1.62 13.10 33.69
CA LEU A 248 0.59 14.14 33.60
C LEU A 248 -0.73 13.72 34.27
N VAL A 249 -1.10 12.44 34.20
CA VAL A 249 -2.27 11.90 34.92
C VAL A 249 -2.05 11.94 36.42
N TYR A 250 -0.88 11.52 36.91
CA TYR A 250 -0.58 11.55 38.35
C TYR A 250 -0.59 12.95 38.93
N ALA A 251 -0.09 13.95 38.19
CA ALA A 251 -0.20 15.35 38.58
C ALA A 251 -1.66 15.81 38.73
N GLN A 252 -2.59 15.37 37.84
CA GLN A 252 -4.02 15.68 37.97
C GLN A 252 -4.68 14.96 39.16
N LEU A 253 -4.21 13.74 39.48
CA LEU A 253 -4.70 12.96 40.61
C LEU A 253 -4.07 13.37 41.96
N GLY A 254 -3.10 14.29 41.97
CA GLY A 254 -2.36 14.70 43.17
C GLY A 254 -1.41 13.63 43.72
N ARG A 255 -0.93 12.72 42.86
CA ARG A 255 -0.03 11.60 43.21
C ARG A 255 1.41 11.88 42.79
N ASP A 256 1.95 13.05 43.16
CA ASP A 256 3.25 13.55 42.66
C ASP A 256 4.50 12.70 43.01
N ARG A 257 4.34 11.66 43.83
CA ARG A 257 5.42 10.74 44.24
C ARG A 257 5.46 9.44 43.43
N GLU A 258 4.44 9.20 42.59
CA GLU A 258 4.32 8.05 41.68
C GLU A 258 4.79 8.43 40.27
#